data_AF-A0A6V8DX91-F1
#
_entry.id   AF-A0A6V8DX91-F1
#
_cell.length_a   1.000
_cell.length_b   1.000
_cell.length_c   1.000
_cell.angle_alpha   90.00
_cell.angle_beta   90.00
_cell.angle_gamma   90.00
#
_symmetry.space_group_name_H-M   'P 1'
#
loop_
_entity.id
_entity.type
_entity.pdbx_description
1 polymer ?
#
loop_
_entity_poly.entity_id
_entity_poly.type
_entity_poly.pdbx_seq_one_letter_code
_entity_poly.pdbx_strand_id
1 'polypeptide(L)' 'YLNSDAGTMSPFEHGEVFVLDDGGEVDLDLGNYERFLDLNLARDNNLTTGKIYSKVLEAERRGDYLGKTVQVIPHITD' A
#
# COMPACT_ATOMS: atom_id res chain seq x y z
N TYR A 1 3.20 -7.17 2.70
CA TYR A 1 3.67 -7.90 1.50
C TYR A 1 4.33 -6.92 0.52
N LEU A 2 5.03 -7.41 -0.50
CA LEU A 2 5.71 -6.58 -1.52
C LEU A 2 4.78 -6.11 -2.65
N ASN A 3 3.61 -6.74 -2.83
CA ASN A 3 2.59 -6.28 -3.77
C ASN A 3 2.17 -4.84 -3.41
N SER A 4 1.92 -4.01 -4.42
CA SER A 4 1.50 -2.62 -4.21
C SER A 4 0.08 -2.55 -3.61
N ASP A 5 -0.77 -3.47 -4.04
CA ASP A 5 -2.16 -3.67 -3.64
C ASP A 5 -2.46 -5.19 -3.62
N ALA A 6 -3.70 -5.54 -3.26
CA ALA A 6 -4.15 -6.93 -3.21
C ALA A 6 -4.52 -7.50 -4.61
N GLY A 7 -4.66 -6.67 -5.64
CA GLY A 7 -5.21 -7.07 -6.94
C GLY A 7 -4.39 -8.10 -7.72
N THR A 8 -3.10 -8.25 -7.39
CA THR A 8 -2.20 -9.24 -8.00
C THR A 8 -2.10 -10.56 -7.23
N MET A 9 -2.77 -10.66 -6.07
CA MET A 9 -2.74 -11.86 -5.22
C MET A 9 -3.91 -12.78 -5.57
N SER A 10 -3.66 -14.09 -5.58
CA SER A 10 -4.70 -15.09 -5.84
C SER A 10 -5.72 -15.09 -4.70
N PRO A 11 -7.03 -14.89 -4.98
CA PRO A 11 -8.03 -14.83 -3.91
C PRO A 11 -8.28 -16.20 -3.25
N PHE A 12 -7.98 -17.29 -3.95
CA PHE A 12 -8.11 -18.64 -3.40
C PHE A 12 -7.01 -18.99 -2.39
N GLU A 13 -5.86 -18.31 -2.47
CA GLU A 13 -4.70 -18.58 -1.61
C GLU A 13 -4.55 -17.54 -0.51
N HIS A 14 -4.97 -16.30 -0.78
CA HIS A 14 -4.69 -15.15 0.09
C HIS A 14 -5.94 -14.42 0.60
N GLY A 15 -7.14 -14.90 0.26
CA GLY A 15 -8.40 -14.26 0.62
C GLY A 15 -8.86 -13.23 -0.41
N GLU A 16 -10.09 -12.75 -0.25
CA GLU A 16 -10.69 -11.81 -1.20
C GLU A 16 -9.94 -10.48 -1.29
N VAL A 17 -10.04 -9.84 -2.47
CA VAL A 17 -9.68 -8.43 -2.62
C VAL A 17 -10.91 -7.60 -2.27
N PHE A 18 -10.79 -6.73 -1.28
CA PHE A 18 -11.87 -5.81 -0.94
C PHE A 18 -11.74 -4.53 -1.77
N VAL A 19 -12.87 -3.99 -2.24
CA VAL A 19 -12.90 -2.75 -3.03
C VAL A 19 -13.63 -1.68 -2.22
N LEU A 20 -12.90 -0.61 -1.88
CA LEU A 20 -13.42 0.54 -1.14
C LEU A 20 -14.29 1.45 -2.02
N ASP A 21 -15.03 2.36 -1.39
CA ASP A 21 -15.87 3.37 -2.08
C ASP A 21 -15.09 4.26 -3.06
N ASP A 22 -13.80 4.51 -2.79
CA ASP A 22 -12.91 5.28 -3.66
C ASP A 22 -12.28 4.45 -4.79
N GLY A 23 -12.66 3.18 -4.92
CA GLY A 23 -12.15 2.23 -5.90
C GLY A 23 -10.77 1.66 -5.56
N GLY A 24 -10.29 1.81 -4.32
CA GLY A 24 -9.08 1.14 -3.85
C GLY A 24 -9.25 -0.37 -3.71
N GLU A 25 -8.40 -1.14 -4.40
CA GLU A 25 -8.23 -2.58 -4.19
C GLU A 25 -7.33 -2.81 -2.97
N VAL A 26 -7.90 -3.36 -1.91
CA VAL A 26 -7.24 -3.46 -0.60
C VAL A 26 -7.37 -4.85 -0.01
N ASP A 27 -6.62 -5.07 1.07
CA ASP A 27 -6.72 -6.27 1.88
C ASP A 27 -8.14 -6.45 2.47
N LEU A 28 -8.59 -7.70 2.60
CA LEU A 28 -9.91 -8.04 3.12
C LEU A 28 -10.18 -7.48 4.52
N ASP A 29 -9.13 -7.26 5.31
CA ASP A 29 -9.26 -6.73 6.67
C ASP A 29 -9.91 -5.34 6.71
N LEU A 30 -9.73 -4.52 5.66
CA LEU A 30 -10.38 -3.22 5.59
C LEU A 30 -11.90 -3.34 5.44
N GLY A 31 -12.38 -4.35 4.71
CA GLY A 31 -13.81 -4.65 4.64
C GLY A 31 -14.38 -5.10 5.99
N ASN A 32 -13.58 -5.78 6.82
CA ASN A 32 -13.99 -6.05 8.19
C ASN A 32 -14.09 -4.75 9.00
N TYR A 33 -13.11 -3.85 8.91
CA TYR A 33 -13.16 -2.58 9.64
C TYR A 33 -14.37 -1.73 9.26
N GLU A 34 -14.70 -1.58 7.97
CA GLU A 34 -15.90 -0.83 7.55
C GLU A 34 -17.19 -1.43 8.14
N ARG A 35 -17.34 -2.76 8.09
CA ARG A 35 -18.52 -3.46 8.63
C ARG A 35 -18.66 -3.33 10.14
N PHE A 36 -17.56 -3.35 10.89
CA PHE A 36 -17.58 -3.31 12.36
C PHE A 36 -17.64 -1.88 12.92
N LEU A 37 -17.08 -0.91 12.20
CA LEU A 37 -16.95 0.46 12.67
C LEU A 37 -17.97 1.43 12.03
N ASP A 38 -18.75 0.98 11.04
CA ASP A 38 -19.75 1.78 10.32
C ASP A 38 -19.16 3.09 9.76
N LEU A 39 -18.07 2.95 9.01
CA LEU A 39 -17.33 4.05 8.38
C LEU A 39 -16.78 3.62 7.03
N ASN A 40 -16.46 4.61 6.18
CA ASN A 40 -15.86 4.38 4.87
C ASN A 40 -14.36 4.69 4.94
N LEU A 41 -13.54 3.72 4.58
CA LEU A 41 -12.10 3.86 4.44
C LEU A 41 -11.73 4.26 3.01
N ALA A 42 -10.52 4.77 2.85
CA ALA A 42 -9.94 5.14 1.56
C ALA A 42 -8.72 4.27 1.25
N ARG A 43 -8.30 4.26 -0.03
CA ARG A 43 -7.15 3.49 -0.53
C ARG A 43 -5.82 3.79 0.16
N ASP A 44 -5.73 4.94 0.83
CA ASP A 44 -4.55 5.33 1.60
C ASP A 44 -4.52 4.74 3.01
N ASN A 45 -5.62 4.13 3.48
CA ASN A 45 -5.64 3.34 4.69
C ASN A 45 -4.97 1.97 4.51
N ASN A 46 -4.80 1.48 3.28
CA ASN A 46 -4.01 0.29 2.97
C ASN A 46 -2.56 0.66 2.63
N LEU A 47 -1.65 0.45 3.58
CA LEU A 47 -0.22 0.68 3.40
C LEU A 47 0.53 -0.65 3.24
N THR A 48 1.24 -0.79 2.12
CA THR A 48 2.00 -1.99 1.77
C THR A 48 3.48 -1.65 1.61
N THR A 49 4.36 -2.62 1.84
CA THR A 49 5.80 -2.44 1.61
C THR A 49 6.06 -2.08 0.14
N GLY A 50 5.32 -2.67 -0.80
CA GLY A 50 5.39 -2.34 -2.22
C GLY A 50 5.12 -0.87 -2.50
N LYS A 51 4.04 -0.31 -1.96
CA LYS A 51 3.65 1.10 -2.15
C LYS A 51 4.72 2.06 -1.60
N ILE A 52 5.25 1.79 -0.41
CA ILE A 52 6.31 2.61 0.21
C ILE A 52 7.60 2.56 -0.60
N TYR A 53 8.09 1.37 -0.93
CA TYR A 53 9.35 1.22 -1.67
C TYR A 53 9.25 1.81 -3.08
N SER A 54 8.14 1.62 -3.79
CA SER A 54 7.94 2.22 -5.11
C SER A 54 8.01 3.75 -5.05
N LYS A 55 7.35 4.37 -4.05
CA LYS A 55 7.40 5.83 -3.86
C LYS A 55 8.83 6.35 -3.63
N VAL A 56 9.59 5.68 -2.77
CA VAL A 56 10.99 6.06 -2.47
C VAL A 56 11.88 5.86 -3.69
N LEU A 57 11.73 4.76 -4.42
CA LEU A 57 12.50 4.50 -5.64
C LEU A 57 12.17 5.51 -6.76
N GLU A 58 10.91 5.92 -6.90
CA GLU A 58 10.52 6.97 -7.85
C GLU A 58 11.12 8.34 -7.50
N ALA A 59 11.14 8.70 -6.21
CA ALA A 59 11.79 9.91 -5.73
C ALA A 59 13.31 9.89 -5.98
N GLU A 60 13.95 8.74 -5.76
CA GLU A 60 15.37 8.53 -6.07
C GLU A 60 15.66 8.75 -7.55
N ARG A 61 14.89 8.09 -8.43
CA ARG A 61 15.06 8.22 -9.89
C ARG A 61 14.78 9.62 -10.43
N ARG A 62 13.90 10.37 -9.77
CA ARG A 62 13.63 11.79 -10.09
C ARG A 62 14.74 12.73 -9.61
N GLY A 63 15.63 12.25 -8.73
CA GLY A 63 16.75 13.01 -8.19
C GLY A 63 16.45 13.74 -6.89
N ASP A 64 15.33 13.43 -6.21
CA ASP A 64 14.90 14.14 -4.99
C ASP A 64 15.89 13.97 -3.83
N TYR A 65 16.65 12.87 -3.82
CA TYR A 65 17.71 12.62 -2.83
C TYR A 65 19.09 13.19 -3.22
N LEU A 66 19.16 14.02 -4.27
CA LEU A 66 20.37 14.75 -4.70
C LEU A 66 21.58 13.84 -4.95
N GLY A 67 21.34 12.64 -5.48
CA GLY A 67 22.38 11.64 -5.76
C GLY A 67 23.01 10.99 -4.52
N LYS A 68 22.47 11.23 -3.32
CA LYS A 68 22.90 10.56 -2.09
C LYS A 68 22.36 9.14 -2.03
N THR A 69 23.04 8.30 -1.25
CA THR A 69 22.61 6.91 -1.01
C THR A 69 21.27 6.87 -0.30
N VAL A 70 20.30 6.21 -0.93
CA VAL A 70 19.01 5.87 -0.31
C VAL A 70 19.18 4.59 0.53
N GLN A 71 18.59 4.59 1.72
CA GLN A 71 18.74 3.57 2.75
C GLN A 71 17.41 3.30 3.43
N VAL A 72 17.27 2.14 4.09
CA VAL A 72 16.05 1.79 4.85
C VAL A 72 15.75 2.83 5.92
N ILE A 73 16.74 3.19 6.73
CA ILE A 73 16.63 4.30 7.68
C ILE A 73 17.53 5.43 7.16
N PRO A 74 17.04 6.69 7.05
CA PRO A 74 15.68 7.13 7.39
C PRO A 74 14.66 6.99 6.24
N HIS A 75 15.12 6.87 4.98
CA HIS A 75 14.27 7.15 3.81
C HIS A 75 13.04 6.27 3.61
N ILE A 76 13.07 4.99 4.03
CA ILE A 76 11.89 4.10 3.94
C ILE A 76 10.98 4.30 5.16
N THR A 77 11.53 4.72 6.30
CA THR A 77 10.80 4.93 7.54
C THR A 77 10.16 6.32 7.67
N ASP A 78 10.58 7.28 6.84
CA ASP A 78 10.04 8.65 6.75
C ASP A 78 8.73 8.71 5.93
#